data_AF-A0A519ZKZ8-F1
#
_entry.id   AF-A0A519ZKZ8-F1
#
_cell.length_a   1.000
_cell.length_b   1.000
_cell.length_c   1.000
_cell.angle_alpha   90.00
_cell.angle_beta   90.00
_cell.angle_gamma   90.00
#
_symmetry.space_group_name_H-M   'P 1'
#
loop_
_entity.id
_entity.type
_entity.pdbx_description
1 polymer ?
#
loop_
_entity_poly.entity_id
_entity_poly.type
_entity_poly.pdbx_seq_one_letter_code
_entity_poly.pdbx_strand_id
1 'polypeptide(L)'
;RTLFLNYFPDPDKSKKLKNRPSPYKTVQEWFGNGNTLDILHDASTTDYRAALDKVPGLRDIVTELHPKEDAETTYFLMEFLLHGLAEHSLISRNRLTAGAQFKDLLSSMFTMPSFGEDDDEDEEEQKPRRRR
;
A
#
# COMPACT_ATOMS: atom_id res chain seq x y z
N ARG A 1 -10.11 9.93 -12.33
CA ARG A 1 -9.05 9.80 -13.37
C ARG A 1 -8.83 11.07 -14.20
N THR A 2 -9.87 11.67 -14.80
CA THR A 2 -9.68 12.76 -15.78
C THR A 2 -9.05 14.04 -15.24
N LEU A 3 -9.40 14.48 -14.02
CA LEU A 3 -8.86 15.73 -13.46
C LEU A 3 -7.37 15.63 -13.12
N PHE A 4 -6.89 14.45 -12.69
CA PHE A 4 -5.49 14.25 -12.28
C PHE A 4 -4.50 14.61 -13.39
N LEU A 5 -4.82 14.23 -14.63
CA LEU A 5 -3.99 14.49 -15.80
C LEU A 5 -3.88 15.97 -16.20
N ASN A 6 -4.74 16.84 -15.65
CA ASN A 6 -4.65 18.29 -15.84
C ASN A 6 -3.62 18.94 -14.92
N TYR A 7 -3.28 18.29 -13.81
CA TYR A 7 -2.37 18.81 -12.80
C TYR A 7 -1.02 18.08 -12.85
N PHE A 8 -1.06 16.77 -13.08
CA PHE A 8 0.11 15.90 -12.95
C PHE A 8 0.37 15.10 -14.24
N PRO A 9 1.65 14.88 -14.62
CA PRO A 9 2.02 14.05 -15.75
C PRO A 9 1.39 12.65 -15.71
N ASP A 10 0.96 12.15 -16.87
CA ASP A 10 0.36 10.82 -16.98
C ASP A 10 1.34 9.71 -16.52
N PRO A 11 1.01 8.97 -15.44
CA PRO A 11 1.89 7.95 -14.88
C PRO A 11 2.10 6.78 -15.85
N ASP A 12 1.11 6.46 -16.68
CA ASP A 12 1.17 5.34 -17.63
C ASP A 12 2.03 5.67 -18.85
N LYS A 13 2.12 6.95 -19.22
CA LYS A 13 3.02 7.43 -20.29
C LYS A 13 4.46 7.58 -19.81
N SER A 14 4.67 7.89 -18.52
CA SER A 14 6.01 8.01 -17.94
C SER A 14 6.84 6.72 -18.02
N LYS A 15 6.18 5.55 -18.00
CA LYS A 15 6.83 4.24 -18.20
C LYS A 15 7.39 4.02 -19.62
N LYS A 16 6.93 4.78 -20.61
CA LYS A 16 7.27 4.59 -22.03
C LYS A 16 8.41 5.46 -22.54
N LEU A 17 8.78 6.52 -21.82
CA LEU A 17 9.94 7.35 -22.17
C LEU A 17 11.20 6.75 -21.54
N LYS A 18 11.96 5.98 -22.34
CA LYS A 18 13.20 5.29 -21.94
C LYS A 18 14.30 6.18 -21.33
N ASN A 19 14.18 7.51 -21.40
CA ASN A 19 15.24 8.45 -21.03
C ASN A 19 14.91 9.39 -19.86
N ARG A 20 13.76 9.26 -19.19
CA ARG A 20 13.48 10.05 -17.98
C ARG A 20 12.80 9.17 -16.91
N PRO A 21 13.36 9.07 -15.69
CA PRO A 21 12.70 8.36 -14.61
C PRO A 21 11.35 9.01 -14.30
N SER A 22 10.35 8.19 -13.93
CA SER A 22 9.03 8.68 -13.54
C SER A 22 9.17 9.67 -12.36
N PRO A 23 8.52 10.84 -12.38
CA PRO A 23 8.57 11.79 -11.27
C PRO A 23 8.03 11.19 -9.97
N TYR A 24 7.20 10.15 -10.07
CA TYR A 24 6.56 9.49 -8.93
C TYR A 24 7.39 8.35 -8.33
N LYS A 25 8.61 8.10 -8.81
CA LYS A 25 9.41 6.92 -8.44
C LYS A 25 9.69 6.88 -6.94
N THR A 26 10.15 7.98 -6.36
CA THR A 26 10.49 8.05 -4.92
C THR A 26 9.27 7.77 -4.04
N VAL A 27 8.11 8.33 -4.38
CA VAL A 27 6.85 8.09 -3.66
C VAL A 27 6.44 6.62 -3.78
N GLN A 28 6.50 6.04 -4.97
CA GLN A 28 6.19 4.62 -5.20
C GLN A 28 7.11 3.69 -4.41
N GLU A 29 8.42 3.94 -4.42
CA GLU A 29 9.40 3.15 -3.66
C GLU A 29 9.13 3.24 -2.16
N TRP A 30 8.76 4.42 -1.65
CA TRP A 30 8.42 4.58 -0.24
C TRP A 30 7.25 3.68 0.18
N PHE A 31 6.15 3.67 -0.56
CA PHE A 31 5.02 2.76 -0.29
C PHE A 31 5.38 1.29 -0.60
N GLY A 32 6.18 1.03 -1.63
CA GLY A 32 6.65 -0.30 -2.00
C GLY A 32 7.51 -0.98 -0.93
N ASN A 33 8.17 -0.18 -0.09
CA ASN A 33 8.93 -0.64 1.08
C ASN A 33 8.04 -0.99 2.30
N GLY A 34 6.71 -0.96 2.15
CA GLY A 34 5.76 -1.31 3.20
C GLY A 34 5.42 -0.16 4.15
N ASN A 35 5.85 1.08 3.84
CA ASN A 35 5.41 2.25 4.60
C ASN A 35 3.92 2.54 4.33
N THR A 36 3.23 3.05 5.35
CA THR A 36 1.83 3.44 5.25
C THR A 36 1.66 4.91 5.65
N LEU A 37 0.63 5.53 5.09
CA LEU A 37 0.22 6.88 5.44
C LEU A 37 -1.27 6.86 5.78
N ASP A 38 -1.58 7.19 7.03
CA ASP A 38 -2.95 7.33 7.50
C ASP A 38 -3.32 8.81 7.55
N ILE A 39 -4.38 9.17 6.84
CA ILE A 39 -4.97 10.52 6.86
C ILE A 39 -6.38 10.38 7.45
N LEU A 40 -6.58 10.95 8.65
CA LEU A 40 -7.88 10.96 9.31
C LEU A 40 -8.68 12.20 8.88
N HIS A 41 -10.00 12.03 8.70
CA HIS A 41 -10.88 13.12 8.27
C HIS A 41 -11.05 14.23 9.31
N ASP A 42 -10.86 13.90 10.59
CA ASP A 42 -10.92 14.80 11.74
C ASP A 42 -9.53 15.20 12.26
N ALA A 43 -8.47 14.87 11.51
CA ALA A 43 -7.12 15.29 11.86
C ALA A 43 -7.02 16.83 11.92
N SER A 44 -6.24 17.34 12.86
CA SER A 44 -5.89 18.75 12.87
C SER A 44 -5.08 19.11 11.61
N THR A 45 -5.12 20.37 11.18
CA THR A 45 -4.32 20.83 10.03
C THR A 45 -2.82 20.54 10.23
N THR A 46 -2.33 20.62 11.47
CA THR A 46 -0.94 20.32 11.81
C THR A 46 -0.62 18.85 11.59
N ASP A 47 -1.48 17.94 12.08
CA ASP A 47 -1.29 16.50 11.93
C ASP A 47 -1.41 16.05 10.48
N TYR A 48 -2.38 16.62 9.76
CA TYR A 48 -2.56 16.41 8.32
C TYR A 48 -1.29 16.74 7.53
N ARG A 49 -0.73 17.94 7.76
CA ARG A 49 0.50 18.39 7.09
C ARG A 49 1.69 17.53 7.48
N ALA A 50 1.84 17.24 8.76
CA ALA A 50 2.92 16.39 9.27
C ALA A 50 2.82 14.97 8.71
N ALA A 51 1.62 14.43 8.49
CA ALA A 51 1.43 13.13 7.84
C ALA A 51 1.94 13.18 6.39
N LEU A 52 1.50 14.16 5.61
CA LEU A 52 1.92 14.31 4.21
C LEU A 52 3.44 14.54 4.07
N ASP A 53 4.04 15.32 4.96
CA ASP A 53 5.48 15.60 4.97
C ASP A 53 6.35 14.36 5.29
N LYS A 54 5.77 13.26 5.78
CA LYS A 54 6.49 11.98 5.96
C LYS A 54 6.84 11.29 4.65
N VAL A 55 6.13 11.61 3.57
CA VAL A 55 6.30 10.94 2.27
C VAL A 55 7.42 11.62 1.47
N PRO A 56 8.59 10.99 1.29
CA PRO A 56 9.72 11.61 0.61
C PRO A 56 9.40 11.91 -0.87
N GLY A 57 9.84 13.08 -1.34
CA GLY A 57 9.63 13.52 -2.72
C GLY A 57 8.20 13.99 -3.05
N LEU A 58 7.23 13.80 -2.16
CA LEU A 58 5.84 14.20 -2.41
C LEU A 58 5.72 15.71 -2.58
N ARG A 59 6.32 16.47 -1.66
CA ARG A 59 6.31 17.94 -1.69
C ARG A 59 7.08 18.47 -2.88
N ASP A 60 8.24 17.89 -3.16
CA ASP A 60 9.13 18.34 -4.24
C ASP A 60 8.41 18.29 -5.59
N ILE A 61 7.72 17.18 -5.89
CA ILE A 61 6.93 17.02 -7.12
C ILE A 61 5.87 18.14 -7.26
N VAL A 62 5.14 18.43 -6.18
CA VAL A 62 4.10 19.46 -6.21
C VAL A 62 4.71 20.84 -6.39
N THR A 63 5.78 21.16 -5.66
CA THR A 63 6.43 22.49 -5.76
C THR A 63 7.14 22.71 -7.09
N GLU A 64 7.64 21.66 -7.74
CA GLU A 64 8.24 21.74 -9.08
C GLU A 64 7.18 22.01 -10.16
N LEU A 65 6.03 21.34 -10.08
CA LEU A 65 4.95 21.46 -11.06
C LEU A 65 4.04 22.68 -10.83
N HIS A 66 3.88 23.09 -9.57
CA HIS A 66 2.97 24.15 -9.14
C HIS A 66 3.66 25.19 -8.23
N PRO A 67 4.74 25.86 -8.69
CA PRO A 67 5.59 26.71 -7.83
C PRO A 67 4.93 28.00 -7.32
N LYS A 68 3.73 28.34 -7.81
CA LYS A 68 3.03 29.59 -7.49
C LYS A 68 1.89 29.41 -6.48
N GLU A 69 1.61 28.18 -6.09
CA GLU A 69 0.51 27.88 -5.18
C GLU A 69 0.89 28.25 -3.74
N ASP A 70 -0.12 28.60 -2.96
CA ASP A 70 0.08 28.84 -1.53
C ASP A 70 0.29 27.52 -0.76
N ALA A 71 0.63 27.63 0.53
CA ALA A 71 0.92 26.46 1.35
C ALA A 71 -0.28 25.51 1.47
N GLU A 72 -1.49 26.05 1.62
CA GLU A 72 -2.71 25.24 1.77
C GLU A 72 -2.99 24.43 0.50
N THR A 73 -2.94 25.09 -0.65
CA THR A 73 -3.12 24.47 -1.96
C THR A 73 -2.01 23.47 -2.26
N THR A 74 -0.77 23.75 -1.83
CA THR A 74 0.35 22.80 -1.96
C THR A 74 0.05 21.49 -1.23
N TYR A 75 -0.40 21.55 0.04
CA TYR A 75 -0.74 20.33 0.78
C TYR A 75 -1.96 19.61 0.20
N PHE A 76 -2.96 20.34 -0.26
CA PHE A 76 -4.10 19.75 -0.98
C PHE A 76 -3.63 19.01 -2.25
N LEU A 77 -2.72 19.60 -3.02
CA LEU A 77 -2.16 18.98 -4.22
C LEU A 77 -1.30 17.76 -3.89
N MET A 78 -0.62 17.73 -2.74
CA MET A 78 0.11 16.55 -2.26
C MET A 78 -0.86 15.39 -1.99
N GLU A 79 -1.96 15.65 -1.27
CA GLU A 79 -3.00 14.64 -1.05
C GLU A 79 -3.65 14.20 -2.38
N PHE A 80 -3.96 15.15 -3.26
CA PHE A 80 -4.53 14.87 -4.58
C PHE A 80 -3.60 14.01 -5.43
N LEU A 81 -2.28 14.22 -5.32
CA LEU A 81 -1.27 13.40 -5.99
C LEU A 81 -1.35 11.94 -5.53
N LEU A 82 -1.37 11.69 -4.21
CA LEU A 82 -1.51 10.34 -3.66
C LEU A 82 -2.82 9.67 -4.12
N HIS A 83 -3.92 10.42 -4.13
CA HIS A 83 -5.20 9.93 -4.65
C HIS A 83 -5.12 9.53 -6.12
N GLY A 84 -4.43 10.33 -6.94
CA GLY A 84 -4.22 10.04 -8.36
C GLY A 84 -3.35 8.81 -8.59
N LEU A 85 -2.23 8.68 -7.85
CA LEU A 85 -1.37 7.50 -7.93
C LEU A 85 -2.12 6.22 -7.55
N ALA A 86 -2.96 6.28 -6.52
CA ALA A 86 -3.79 5.15 -6.11
C ALA A 86 -4.81 4.78 -7.19
N GLU A 87 -5.42 5.78 -7.81
CA GLU A 87 -6.39 5.59 -8.89
C GLU A 87 -5.75 4.99 -10.16
N HIS A 88 -4.46 5.23 -10.40
CA HIS A 88 -3.66 4.59 -11.45
C HIS A 88 -2.97 3.29 -10.99
N SER A 89 -3.36 2.73 -9.84
CA SER A 89 -2.81 1.47 -9.30
C SER A 89 -1.29 1.49 -9.09
N LEU A 90 -0.69 2.66 -8.91
CA LEU A 90 0.74 2.79 -8.58
C LEU A 90 1.00 2.62 -7.08
N ILE A 91 0.01 2.92 -6.25
CA ILE A 91 0.00 2.66 -4.81
C ILE A 91 -1.38 2.09 -4.43
N SER A 92 -1.48 1.40 -3.31
CA SER A 92 -2.77 0.95 -2.77
C SER A 92 -3.39 2.05 -1.89
N ARG A 93 -4.72 2.07 -1.82
CA ARG A 93 -5.48 2.92 -0.88
C ARG A 93 -6.57 2.10 -0.23
N ASN A 94 -6.54 2.06 1.10
CA ASN A 94 -7.60 1.46 1.90
C ASN A 94 -8.33 2.59 2.63
N ARG A 95 -9.66 2.50 2.72
CA ARG A 95 -10.43 3.43 3.54
C ARG A 95 -10.29 3.03 5.00
N LEU A 96 -9.85 3.96 5.83
CA LEU A 96 -9.84 3.79 7.28
C LEU A 96 -11.28 3.94 7.79
N THR A 97 -11.85 2.85 8.30
CA THR A 97 -13.17 2.86 8.94
C THR A 97 -13.00 3.30 10.39
N ALA A 98 -13.54 4.45 10.77
CA ALA A 98 -13.66 4.78 12.19
C ALA A 98 -14.77 3.90 12.80
N GLY A 99 -14.42 2.99 13.72
CA GLY A 99 -15.43 2.17 14.38
C GLY A 99 -14.89 0.91 15.05
N ALA A 100 -15.82 0.14 15.62
CA ALA A 100 -15.53 -1.13 16.25
C ALA A 100 -15.87 -2.29 15.30
N GLN A 101 -14.92 -3.19 15.12
CA GLN A 101 -15.11 -4.46 14.43
C GLN A 101 -15.26 -5.56 15.49
N PHE A 102 -16.43 -6.20 15.53
CA PHE A 102 -16.67 -7.38 16.36
C PHE A 102 -16.73 -8.61 15.45
N LYS A 103 -15.97 -9.66 15.80
CA LYS A 103 -15.91 -10.93 15.07
C LYS A 103 -16.35 -12.07 16.00
N ASP A 104 -17.02 -13.08 15.45
CA ASP A 104 -17.35 -14.31 16.17
C ASP A 104 -16.08 -15.13 16.49
N LEU A 105 -15.98 -15.62 17.73
CA LEU A 105 -14.80 -16.32 18.26
C LEU A 105 -14.55 -17.65 17.55
N LEU A 106 -15.61 -18.34 17.11
CA LEU A 106 -15.51 -19.64 16.45
C LEU A 106 -14.95 -19.53 15.02
N SER A 107 -15.26 -18.45 14.31
CA SER A 107 -14.83 -18.26 12.92
C SER A 107 -13.31 -18.21 12.75
N SER A 108 -12.53 -17.80 13.77
CA SER A 108 -11.06 -17.85 13.72
C SER A 108 -10.46 -19.23 14.00
N MET A 109 -11.18 -20.13 14.68
CA MET A 109 -10.71 -21.50 14.90
C MET A 109 -10.78 -22.35 13.63
N PHE A 110 -11.80 -22.15 12.80
CA PHE A 110 -11.93 -22.87 11.53
C PHE A 110 -11.01 -22.37 10.41
N THR A 111 -10.32 -21.23 10.60
CA THR A 111 -9.34 -20.72 9.62
C THR A 111 -7.89 -21.10 9.94
N MET A 112 -7.64 -21.85 11.04
CA MET A 112 -6.34 -22.48 11.22
C MET A 112 -6.16 -23.53 10.11
N PRO A 113 -5.05 -23.52 9.34
CA PRO A 113 -4.76 -24.64 8.48
C PRO A 113 -4.67 -25.87 9.39
N SER A 114 -5.39 -26.94 9.05
CA SER A 114 -5.28 -28.22 9.76
C SER A 114 -3.81 -28.62 9.76
N PHE A 115 -3.15 -28.47 10.91
CA PHE A 115 -1.82 -29.04 11.12
C PHE A 115 -2.02 -30.53 11.38
N GLY A 116 -1.69 -31.34 10.39
CA GLY A 116 -1.60 -32.79 10.54
C GLY A 116 -2.65 -33.53 9.73
N GLU A 117 -2.27 -33.90 8.51
CA GLU A 117 -2.61 -35.18 7.89
C GLU A 117 -1.78 -35.26 6.60
N ASP A 118 -0.51 -35.60 6.77
CA ASP A 118 0.37 -36.20 5.77
C ASP A 118 1.48 -36.89 6.57
N ASP A 119 1.18 -38.09 7.08
CA ASP A 119 2.20 -39.12 7.26
C ASP A 119 1.51 -40.48 7.07
N ASP A 120 1.82 -41.10 5.94
CA ASP A 120 1.31 -42.38 5.48
C ASP A 120 1.71 -43.50 6.47
N GLU A 121 0.72 -44.07 7.18
CA GLU A 121 0.92 -45.31 7.97
C GLU A 121 0.89 -46.55 7.05
N ASP A 122 2.02 -46.87 6.43
CA ASP A 122 2.28 -48.22 5.89
C ASP A 122 3.08 -49.04 6.93
N GLU A 123 2.37 -49.68 7.87
CA GLU A 123 2.92 -50.76 8.72
C GLU A 123 2.22 -52.10 8.42
N GLU A 124 2.76 -52.90 7.49
CA GLU A 124 2.55 -54.37 7.47
C GLU A 124 3.83 -55.11 7.91
N GLU A 125 3.90 -55.32 9.23
CA GLU A 125 4.20 -56.56 9.95
C GLU A 125 5.48 -57.36 9.61
N GLN A 126 6.52 -57.14 10.43
CA GLN A 126 7.64 -58.08 10.59
C GLN A 126 7.33 -59.16 11.64
N LYS A 127 7.66 -60.44 11.34
CA LYS A 127 8.29 -61.40 12.29
C LYS A 127 8.63 -62.75 11.62
N PRO A 128 9.53 -63.58 12.18
CA PRO A 128 10.92 -63.32 12.56
C PRO A 128 11.90 -64.36 11.96
N ARG A 129 13.20 -64.08 12.05
CA ARG A 129 14.32 -64.95 11.63
C ARG A 129 14.47 -66.19 12.52
N ARG A 130 14.70 -67.36 11.89
CA ARG A 130 15.67 -68.46 12.22
C ARG A 130 15.25 -69.73 11.44
N ARG A 131 16.12 -70.51 10.78
CA ARG A 131 17.36 -71.14 11.27
C ARG A 131 18.05 -71.91 10.10
N ARG A 132 19.39 -71.95 10.19
CA ARG A 132 20.37 -72.86 9.55
C ARG A 132 20.77 -72.56 8.11
#